data_AF-K2J5T6-F1
#
_entry.id   AF-K2J5T6-F1
#
_cell.length_a   1.000
_cell.length_b   1.000
_cell.length_c   1.000
_cell.angle_alpha   90.00
_cell.angle_beta   90.00
_cell.angle_gamma   90.00
#
_symmetry.space_group_name_H-M   'P 1'
#
loop_
_entity.id
_entity.type
_entity.pdbx_description
1 polymer ?
#
loop_
_entity_poly.entity_id
_entity_poly.type
_entity_poly.pdbx_seq_one_letter_code
_entity_poly.pdbx_strand_id
1 'polypeptide(L)'
;MARPSSIDRLPAPIRDKVGALRQAGATIDEILDHLNKLDVEVSRSAMGRHVQKIDKIGEQLRASRAMAEALVRGLDEQDADSKLARLNIEMMHTIIQRIAMGDDGNMPELDPKEAQLLSRAITNLETAATISDERMRKLRAEFARQAADLAESVAAKHGLSDKGKADLKAEFLGMAKK
;
A
#
# COMPACT_ATOMS: atom_id res chain seq x y z
N MET A 1 -10.86 27.06 -1.03
CA MET A 1 -9.81 26.50 -1.92
C MET A 1 -8.57 27.37 -1.80
N ALA A 2 -7.40 26.79 -1.51
CA ALA A 2 -6.15 27.55 -1.44
C ALA A 2 -5.82 28.16 -2.81
N ARG A 3 -5.42 29.44 -2.82
CA ARG A 3 -5.11 30.18 -4.04
C ARG A 3 -3.93 29.51 -4.77
N PRO A 4 -4.03 29.20 -6.08
CA PRO A 4 -2.93 28.58 -6.81
C PRO A 4 -1.68 29.46 -6.71
N SER A 5 -0.54 28.85 -6.39
CA SER A 5 0.73 29.57 -6.25
C SER A 5 1.14 30.23 -7.57
N SER A 6 2.05 31.19 -7.52
CA SER A 6 2.61 31.80 -8.74
C SER A 6 3.23 30.76 -9.67
N ILE A 7 3.77 29.66 -9.12
CA ILE A 7 4.37 28.56 -9.88
C ILE A 7 3.31 27.67 -10.52
N ASP A 8 2.19 27.43 -9.83
CA ASP A 8 1.09 26.61 -10.39
C ASP A 8 0.46 27.28 -11.64
N ARG A 9 0.59 28.60 -11.76
CA ARG A 9 0.10 29.40 -12.88
C ARG A 9 1.05 29.43 -14.08
N LEU A 10 2.28 28.94 -13.93
CA LEU A 10 3.22 28.87 -15.05
C LEU A 10 2.73 27.90 -16.13
N PRO A 11 3.14 28.09 -17.39
CA PRO A 11 2.84 27.14 -18.47
C PRO A 11 3.29 25.73 -18.10
N ALA A 12 2.52 24.72 -18.51
CA ALA A 12 2.81 23.32 -18.21
C ALA A 12 4.26 22.90 -18.54
N PRO A 13 4.85 23.27 -19.71
CA PRO A 13 6.23 22.92 -20.02
C PRO A 13 7.26 23.44 -19.01
N ILE A 14 7.01 24.60 -18.40
CA ILE A 14 7.91 25.19 -17.41
C ILE A 14 7.80 24.44 -16.08
N ARG A 15 6.57 24.11 -15.66
CA ARG A 15 6.35 23.32 -14.43
C ARG A 15 6.98 21.93 -14.55
N ASP A 16 6.84 21.29 -15.71
CA ASP A 16 7.41 19.97 -15.96
C ASP A 16 8.95 20.03 -15.93
N LYS A 17 9.53 21.12 -16.47
CA LYS A 17 10.98 21.36 -16.40
C LYS A 17 11.46 21.55 -14.97
N VAL A 18 10.74 22.30 -14.14
CA VAL A 18 11.05 22.46 -12.71
C VAL A 18 11.02 21.11 -11.99
N GLY A 19 9.99 20.29 -12.25
CA GLY A 19 9.89 18.93 -11.70
C GLY A 19 11.08 18.05 -12.12
N ALA A 20 11.45 18.07 -13.40
CA ALA A 20 12.57 17.30 -13.93
C ALA A 20 13.93 17.72 -13.33
N LEU A 21 14.17 19.02 -13.20
CA LEU A 21 15.39 19.54 -12.57
C LEU A 21 15.46 19.13 -11.10
N ARG A 22 14.34 19.23 -10.37
CA ARG A 22 14.31 18.79 -8.97
C ARG A 22 14.56 17.29 -8.83
N GLN A 23 13.99 16.48 -9.71
CA GLN A 23 14.22 15.04 -9.73
C GLN A 23 15.68 14.68 -10.05
N ALA A 24 16.37 15.50 -10.84
CA ALA A 24 17.80 15.37 -11.11
C ALA A 24 18.70 15.85 -9.95
N GLY A 25 18.11 16.31 -8.82
CA GLY A 25 18.85 16.75 -7.64
C GLY A 25 19.20 18.24 -7.63
N ALA A 26 18.69 19.04 -8.57
CA ALA A 26 18.97 20.47 -8.60
C ALA A 26 18.46 21.17 -7.32
N THR A 27 19.25 22.11 -6.85
CA THR A 27 18.93 23.04 -5.77
C THR A 27 17.92 24.09 -6.22
N ILE A 28 17.30 24.78 -5.26
CA ILE A 28 16.38 25.88 -5.56
C ILE A 28 17.07 26.94 -6.42
N ASP A 29 18.32 27.27 -6.11
CA ASP A 29 19.06 28.33 -6.79
C ASP A 29 19.39 27.94 -8.24
N GLU A 30 19.82 26.70 -8.48
CA GLU A 30 20.05 26.19 -9.84
C GLU A 30 18.77 26.14 -10.68
N ILE A 31 17.63 25.81 -10.07
CA ILE A 31 16.33 25.84 -10.75
C ILE A 31 15.96 27.28 -11.12
N LEU A 32 16.16 28.25 -10.22
CA LEU A 32 15.90 29.66 -10.50
C LEU A 32 16.81 30.19 -11.61
N ASP A 33 18.10 29.84 -11.60
CA ASP A 33 19.04 30.22 -12.66
C ASP A 33 18.61 29.65 -14.03
N HIS A 34 18.09 28.42 -14.04
CA HIS A 34 17.54 27.82 -15.25
C HIS A 34 16.27 28.51 -15.75
N LEU A 35 15.39 28.97 -14.85
CA LEU A 35 14.18 29.70 -15.21
C LEU A 35 14.48 31.11 -15.69
N ASN A 36 15.44 31.80 -15.08
CA ASN A 36 15.90 33.12 -15.50
C ASN A 36 16.44 33.10 -16.94
N LYS A 37 17.15 32.02 -17.35
CA LYS A 37 17.61 31.83 -18.74
C LYS A 37 16.48 31.65 -19.76
N LEU A 38 15.26 31.38 -19.29
CA LEU A 38 14.05 31.24 -20.09
C LEU A 38 13.15 32.50 -19.98
N ASP A 39 13.67 33.59 -19.43
CA ASP A 39 12.94 34.83 -19.13
C ASP A 39 11.72 34.60 -18.21
N VAL A 40 11.79 33.61 -17.32
CA VAL A 40 10.75 33.31 -16.32
C VAL A 40 11.22 33.70 -14.93
N GLU A 41 10.71 34.82 -14.42
CA GLU A 41 11.02 35.27 -13.06
C GLU A 41 10.11 34.60 -12.01
N VAL A 42 10.73 33.96 -11.02
CA VAL A 42 10.05 33.36 -9.87
C VAL A 42 10.80 33.73 -8.61
N SER A 43 10.07 34.11 -7.55
CA SER A 43 10.72 34.39 -6.26
C SER A 43 11.23 33.11 -5.59
N ARG A 44 12.38 33.22 -4.93
CA ARG A 44 12.99 32.11 -4.17
C ARG A 44 12.04 31.49 -3.16
N SER A 45 11.28 32.30 -2.43
CA SER A 45 10.30 31.83 -1.45
C SER A 45 9.13 31.08 -2.09
N ALA A 46 8.69 31.47 -3.28
CA ALA A 46 7.68 30.71 -4.01
C ALA A 46 8.24 29.34 -4.46
N MET A 47 9.47 29.34 -4.99
CA MET A 47 10.15 28.11 -5.42
C MET A 47 10.37 27.14 -4.25
N GLY A 48 10.83 27.64 -3.11
CA GLY A 48 11.03 26.82 -1.91
C GLY A 48 9.75 26.12 -1.44
N ARG A 49 8.62 26.82 -1.39
CA ARG A 49 7.33 26.21 -1.04
C ARG A 49 6.89 25.15 -2.05
N HIS A 50 7.14 25.39 -3.34
CA HIS A 50 6.79 24.43 -4.39
C HIS A 50 7.66 23.18 -4.34
N VAL A 51 8.98 23.34 -4.17
CA VAL A 51 9.92 22.23 -4.00
C VAL A 51 9.60 21.41 -2.75
N GLN A 52 9.31 22.05 -1.61
CA GLN A 52 8.88 21.33 -0.40
C GLN A 52 7.65 20.46 -0.63
N LYS A 53 6.68 20.96 -1.40
CA LYS A 53 5.48 20.19 -1.76
C LYS A 53 5.82 19.00 -2.65
N ILE A 54 6.69 19.18 -3.65
CA ILE A 54 7.16 18.10 -4.52
C ILE A 54 7.92 17.05 -3.71
N ASP A 55 8.82 17.47 -2.82
CA ASP A 55 9.65 16.59 -2.01
C ASP A 55 8.77 15.73 -1.08
N LYS A 56 7.77 16.33 -0.42
CA LYS A 56 6.80 15.62 0.43
C LYS A 56 6.04 14.54 -0.34
N ILE A 57 5.62 14.84 -1.58
CA ILE A 57 4.97 13.86 -2.45
C ILE A 57 5.95 12.76 -2.89
N GLY A 58 7.19 13.15 -3.21
CA GLY A 58 8.26 12.22 -3.58
C GLY A 58 8.63 11.26 -2.45
N GLU A 59 8.69 11.74 -1.21
CA GLU A 59 8.90 10.92 -0.02
C GLU A 59 7.79 9.90 0.18
N GLN A 60 6.53 10.33 0.07
CA GLN A 60 5.38 9.44 0.16
C GLN A 60 5.41 8.37 -0.94
N LEU A 61 5.77 8.74 -2.16
CA LEU A 61 5.86 7.80 -3.28
C LEU A 61 7.02 6.81 -3.10
N ARG A 62 8.18 7.26 -2.60
CA ARG A 62 9.30 6.36 -2.28
C ARG A 62 8.95 5.41 -1.15
N ALA A 63 8.30 5.89 -0.10
CA ALA A 63 7.83 5.05 1.00
C ALA A 63 6.82 4.00 0.50
N SER A 64 5.86 4.41 -0.32
CA SER A 64 4.88 3.50 -0.93
C SER A 64 5.54 2.45 -1.84
N ARG A 65 6.53 2.84 -2.65
CA ARG A 65 7.31 1.91 -3.49
C ARG A 65 8.14 0.93 -2.66
N ALA A 66 8.84 1.42 -1.64
CA ALA A 66 9.63 0.57 -0.74
C ALA A 66 8.74 -0.45 -0.02
N MET A 67 7.55 -0.02 0.40
CA MET A 67 6.54 -0.89 1.00
C MET A 67 6.01 -1.91 -0.01
N ALA A 68 5.67 -1.49 -1.23
CA ALA A 68 5.25 -2.39 -2.31
C ALA A 68 6.33 -3.42 -2.66
N GLU A 69 7.60 -3.02 -2.76
CA GLU A 69 8.70 -3.95 -3.03
C GLU A 69 8.98 -4.91 -1.87
N ALA A 70 8.93 -4.44 -0.63
CA ALA A 70 9.04 -5.29 0.55
C ALA A 70 7.92 -6.35 0.58
N LEU A 71 6.73 -5.98 0.09
CA LEU A 71 5.61 -6.89 -0.04
C LEU A 71 5.86 -7.90 -1.17
N VAL A 72 6.25 -7.47 -2.37
CA VAL A 72 6.62 -8.38 -3.49
C VAL A 72 7.70 -9.38 -3.09
N ARG A 73 8.69 -8.97 -2.29
CA ARG A 73 9.71 -9.88 -1.77
C ARG A 73 9.18 -10.91 -0.75
N GLY A 74 8.03 -10.66 -0.12
CA GLY A 74 7.33 -11.58 0.79
C GLY A 74 6.11 -12.27 0.17
N LEU A 75 5.84 -12.05 -1.12
CA LEU A 75 4.75 -12.65 -1.89
C LEU A 75 5.27 -13.92 -2.59
N ASP A 76 5.01 -15.10 -2.04
CA ASP A 76 4.94 -16.31 -2.88
C ASP A 76 3.82 -16.10 -3.92
N GLU A 77 4.08 -16.46 -5.19
CA GLU A 77 3.18 -16.21 -6.33
C GLU A 77 1.74 -16.70 -6.09
N GLN A 78 1.56 -17.69 -5.22
CA GLN A 78 0.25 -18.27 -4.89
C GLN A 78 -0.67 -17.35 -4.08
N ASP A 79 -0.12 -16.34 -3.38
CA ASP A 79 -0.89 -15.46 -2.45
C ASP A 79 -0.85 -13.96 -2.84
N ALA A 80 -0.32 -13.64 -4.02
CA ALA A 80 -0.06 -12.26 -4.45
C ALA A 80 -1.29 -11.34 -4.32
N ASP A 81 -2.43 -11.78 -4.86
CA ASP A 81 -3.68 -11.00 -4.87
C ASP A 81 -4.28 -10.80 -3.48
N SER A 82 -4.21 -11.81 -2.60
CA SER A 82 -4.78 -11.70 -1.25
C SER A 82 -3.96 -10.74 -0.38
N LYS A 83 -2.63 -10.81 -0.47
CA LYS A 83 -1.75 -9.91 0.29
C LYS A 83 -1.80 -8.48 -0.27
N LEU A 84 -1.97 -8.28 -1.59
CA LEU A 84 -2.25 -6.96 -2.18
C LEU A 84 -3.59 -6.38 -1.69
N ALA A 85 -4.64 -7.19 -1.60
CA ALA A 85 -5.93 -6.75 -1.06
C ALA A 85 -5.81 -6.31 0.41
N ARG A 86 -5.06 -7.05 1.23
CA ARG A 86 -4.77 -6.67 2.63
C ARG A 86 -3.98 -5.37 2.73
N LEU A 87 -2.97 -5.17 1.87
CA LEU A 87 -2.22 -3.93 1.82
C LEU A 87 -3.13 -2.73 1.57
N ASN A 88 -4.04 -2.83 0.60
CA ASN A 88 -4.96 -1.75 0.28
C ASN A 88 -5.86 -1.39 1.47
N ILE A 89 -6.26 -2.39 2.27
CA ILE A 89 -7.03 -2.19 3.49
C ILE A 89 -6.18 -1.46 4.56
N GLU A 90 -4.93 -1.88 4.79
CA GLU A 90 -4.02 -1.23 5.76
C GLU A 90 -3.66 0.21 5.36
N MET A 91 -3.43 0.46 4.07
CA MET A 91 -3.19 1.80 3.55
C MET A 91 -4.41 2.70 3.77
N MET A 92 -5.62 2.19 3.53
CA MET A 92 -6.85 2.93 3.78
C MET A 92 -7.07 3.20 5.28
N HIS A 93 -6.74 2.24 6.13
CA HIS A 93 -6.80 2.40 7.58
C HIS A 93 -5.83 3.50 8.06
N THR A 94 -4.63 3.54 7.51
CA THR A 94 -3.63 4.60 7.78
C THR A 94 -4.13 5.98 7.33
N ILE A 95 -4.77 6.07 6.17
CA ILE A 95 -5.34 7.33 5.67
C ILE A 95 -6.48 7.81 6.58
N ILE A 96 -7.37 6.91 6.99
CA ILE A 96 -8.47 7.22 7.93
C ILE A 96 -7.93 7.70 9.27
N GLN A 97 -6.92 7.03 9.82
CA GLN A 97 -6.27 7.43 11.06
C GLN A 97 -5.62 8.80 10.95
N ARG A 98 -4.96 9.10 9.82
CA ARG A 98 -4.38 10.42 9.58
C ARG A 98 -5.46 11.50 9.46
N ILE A 99 -6.57 11.21 8.81
CA ILE A 99 -7.73 12.11 8.77
C ILE A 99 -8.23 12.33 10.19
N ALA A 100 -8.38 11.28 11.00
CA ALA A 100 -8.83 11.38 12.39
C ALA A 100 -7.86 12.10 13.33
N MET A 101 -6.55 12.09 13.05
CA MET A 101 -5.52 12.73 13.90
C MET A 101 -5.16 14.16 13.50
N GLY A 102 -5.62 14.64 12.34
CA GLY A 102 -5.24 15.95 11.81
C GLY A 102 -3.77 16.05 11.37
N ASP A 103 -3.42 17.08 10.62
CA ASP A 103 -2.04 17.29 10.12
C ASP A 103 -1.08 17.87 11.19
N ASP A 104 -1.61 18.33 12.33
CA ASP A 104 -0.91 18.90 13.48
C ASP A 104 -0.95 18.01 14.74
N GLY A 105 -1.52 16.80 14.64
CA GLY A 105 -1.69 15.87 15.76
C GLY A 105 -2.92 16.15 16.64
N ASN A 106 -3.74 17.15 16.28
CA ASN A 106 -5.03 17.39 16.92
C ASN A 106 -6.14 16.71 16.11
N MET A 107 -7.06 16.02 16.81
CA MET A 107 -8.26 15.51 16.13
C MET A 107 -9.00 16.65 15.42
N PRO A 108 -9.34 16.50 14.13
CA PRO A 108 -10.16 17.50 13.46
C PRO A 108 -11.51 17.59 14.15
N GLU A 109 -12.04 18.81 14.24
CA GLU A 109 -13.46 18.99 14.50
C GLU A 109 -14.24 18.41 13.31
N LEU A 110 -14.82 17.23 13.54
CA LEU A 110 -15.70 16.57 12.56
C LEU A 110 -17.13 16.99 12.84
N ASP A 111 -17.84 17.43 11.81
CA ASP A 111 -19.28 17.57 11.91
C ASP A 111 -19.96 16.18 12.02
N PRO A 112 -21.23 16.08 12.45
CA PRO A 112 -21.90 14.79 12.60
C PRO A 112 -21.96 13.94 11.32
N LYS A 113 -21.98 14.57 10.15
CA LYS A 113 -22.03 13.90 8.85
C LYS A 113 -20.65 13.38 8.45
N GLU A 114 -19.59 14.13 8.73
CA GLU A 114 -18.19 13.72 8.53
C GLU A 114 -17.82 12.57 9.46
N ALA A 115 -18.22 12.62 10.73
CA ALA A 115 -18.07 11.53 11.68
C ALA A 115 -18.81 10.26 11.22
N GLN A 116 -20.02 10.40 10.69
CA GLN A 116 -20.79 9.28 10.14
C GLN A 116 -20.11 8.67 8.90
N LEU A 117 -19.56 9.49 8.01
CA LEU A 117 -18.85 9.04 6.81
C LEU A 117 -17.58 8.26 7.19
N LEU A 118 -16.83 8.78 8.16
CA LEU A 118 -15.62 8.14 8.67
C LEU A 118 -15.93 6.80 9.35
N SER A 119 -16.98 6.77 10.18
CA SER A 119 -17.47 5.54 10.82
C SER A 119 -17.83 4.46 9.80
N ARG A 120 -18.56 4.83 8.73
CA ARG A 120 -18.89 3.92 7.64
C ARG A 120 -17.66 3.41 6.89
N ALA A 121 -16.67 4.28 6.66
CA ALA A 121 -15.42 3.89 6.01
C ALA A 121 -14.66 2.84 6.83
N ILE A 122 -14.60 3.02 8.16
CA ILE A 122 -14.02 2.03 9.09
C ILE A 122 -14.79 0.70 9.03
N THR A 123 -16.13 0.72 9.15
CA THR A 123 -16.95 -0.50 9.09
C THR A 123 -16.77 -1.27 7.77
N ASN A 124 -16.68 -0.55 6.65
CA ASN A 124 -16.46 -1.16 5.34
C ASN A 124 -15.07 -1.80 5.24
N LEU A 125 -14.04 -1.18 5.83
CA LEU A 125 -12.70 -1.74 5.87
C LEU A 125 -12.62 -3.00 6.74
N GLU A 126 -13.23 -3.00 7.93
CA GLU A 126 -13.30 -4.19 8.80
C GLU A 126 -14.04 -5.35 8.13
N THR A 127 -15.12 -5.03 7.40
CA THR A 127 -15.86 -6.03 6.62
C THR A 127 -14.98 -6.61 5.50
N ALA A 128 -14.25 -5.75 4.78
CA ALA A 128 -13.33 -6.18 3.73
C ALA A 128 -12.18 -7.03 4.28
N ALA A 129 -11.64 -6.68 5.45
CA ALA A 129 -10.60 -7.44 6.14
C ALA A 129 -11.10 -8.84 6.52
N THR A 130 -12.30 -8.91 7.09
CA THR A 130 -12.96 -10.17 7.47
C THR A 130 -13.17 -11.08 6.26
N ILE A 131 -13.69 -10.54 5.16
CA ILE A 131 -13.90 -11.30 3.91
C ILE A 131 -12.55 -11.82 3.36
N SER A 132 -11.50 -11.00 3.43
CA SER A 132 -10.15 -11.40 2.99
C SER A 132 -9.57 -12.52 3.85
N ASP A 133 -9.79 -12.48 5.17
CA ASP A 133 -9.42 -13.53 6.12
C ASP A 133 -10.18 -14.84 5.87
N GLU A 134 -11.49 -14.76 5.68
CA GLU A 134 -12.31 -15.93 5.37
C GLU A 134 -11.90 -16.59 4.05
N ARG A 135 -11.62 -15.78 3.01
CA ARG A 135 -11.15 -16.29 1.72
C ARG A 135 -9.81 -17.02 1.86
N MET A 136 -8.87 -16.46 2.62
CA MET A 136 -7.58 -17.12 2.90
C MET A 136 -7.74 -18.41 3.70
N ARG A 137 -8.61 -18.43 4.72
CA ARG A 137 -8.90 -19.64 5.49
C ARG A 137 -9.48 -20.73 4.59
N LYS A 138 -10.41 -20.38 3.70
CA LYS A 138 -10.99 -21.32 2.72
C LYS A 138 -9.92 -21.88 1.77
N LEU A 139 -9.08 -21.02 1.20
CA LEU A 139 -8.02 -21.44 0.29
C LEU A 139 -7.03 -22.40 0.97
N ARG A 140 -6.62 -22.09 2.21
CA ARG A 140 -5.75 -22.98 3.00
C ARG A 140 -6.42 -24.31 3.33
N ALA A 141 -7.70 -24.32 3.66
CA ALA A 141 -8.46 -25.54 3.93
C ALA A 141 -8.59 -26.41 2.66
N GLU A 142 -8.85 -25.79 1.51
CA GLU A 142 -8.88 -26.48 0.21
C GLU A 142 -7.52 -27.06 -0.16
N PHE A 143 -6.44 -26.29 0.02
CA PHE A 143 -5.08 -26.76 -0.20
C PHE A 143 -4.73 -27.93 0.73
N ALA A 144 -5.03 -27.83 2.03
CA ALA A 144 -4.81 -28.92 2.98
C ALA A 144 -5.59 -30.18 2.60
N ARG A 145 -6.83 -30.03 2.11
CA ARG A 145 -7.62 -31.16 1.61
C ARG A 145 -6.98 -31.79 0.36
N GLN A 146 -6.63 -30.98 -0.63
CA GLN A 146 -5.97 -31.47 -1.86
C GLN A 146 -4.63 -32.16 -1.55
N ALA A 147 -3.85 -31.61 -0.62
CA ALA A 147 -2.60 -32.20 -0.15
C ALA A 147 -2.84 -33.53 0.58
N ALA A 148 -3.91 -33.65 1.37
CA ALA A 148 -4.29 -34.89 2.04
C ALA A 148 -4.76 -35.97 1.05
N ASP A 149 -5.53 -35.60 0.03
CA ASP A 149 -5.99 -36.50 -1.04
C ASP A 149 -4.80 -37.02 -1.86
N LEU A 150 -3.84 -36.14 -2.17
CA LEU A 150 -2.60 -36.51 -2.86
C LEU A 150 -1.73 -37.44 -2.01
N ALA A 151 -1.56 -37.12 -0.72
CA ALA A 151 -0.83 -37.96 0.22
C ALA A 151 -1.44 -39.36 0.33
N GLU A 152 -2.76 -39.48 0.33
CA GLU A 152 -3.47 -40.76 0.36
C GLU A 152 -3.29 -41.55 -0.93
N SER A 153 -3.34 -40.88 -2.09
CA SER A 153 -3.05 -41.49 -3.39
C SER A 153 -1.61 -42.04 -3.48
N VAL A 154 -0.63 -41.26 -3.02
CA VAL A 154 0.78 -41.66 -2.98
C VAL A 154 0.98 -42.82 -2.00
N ALA A 155 0.40 -42.74 -0.80
CA ALA A 155 0.50 -43.79 0.19
C ALA A 155 -0.14 -45.12 -0.28
N ALA A 156 -1.27 -45.05 -0.99
CA ALA A 156 -1.90 -46.22 -1.62
C ALA A 156 -1.01 -46.83 -2.72
N LYS A 157 -0.39 -46.00 -3.57
CA LYS A 157 0.54 -46.45 -4.62
C LYS A 157 1.80 -47.13 -4.07
N HIS A 158 2.27 -46.70 -2.91
CA HIS A 158 3.46 -47.25 -2.26
C HIS A 158 3.16 -48.31 -1.19
N GLY A 159 1.90 -48.73 -1.04
CA GLY A 159 1.51 -49.80 -0.11
C GLY A 159 1.71 -49.43 1.37
N LEU A 160 1.66 -48.15 1.73
CA LEU A 160 1.76 -47.73 3.12
C LEU A 160 0.56 -48.26 3.92
N SER A 161 0.84 -48.75 5.13
CA SER A 161 -0.20 -49.18 6.07
C SER A 161 -1.09 -48.01 6.50
N ASP A 162 -2.30 -48.29 6.98
CA ASP A 162 -3.24 -47.24 7.40
C ASP A 162 -2.70 -46.39 8.55
N LYS A 163 -1.85 -46.98 9.39
CA LYS A 163 -1.08 -46.25 10.40
C LYS A 163 -0.08 -45.28 9.76
N GLY A 164 0.67 -45.72 8.74
CA GLY A 164 1.59 -44.87 7.99
C GLY A 164 0.89 -43.72 7.25
N LYS A 165 -0.31 -43.94 6.71
CA LYS A 165 -1.16 -42.89 6.13
C LYS A 165 -1.59 -41.85 7.17
N ALA A 166 -2.03 -42.32 8.35
CA ALA A 166 -2.46 -41.45 9.43
C ALA A 166 -1.30 -40.62 10.01
N ASP A 167 -0.12 -41.23 10.17
CA ASP A 167 1.08 -40.56 10.64
C ASP A 167 1.55 -39.51 9.63
N LEU A 168 1.52 -39.81 8.31
CA LEU A 168 1.89 -38.85 7.26
C LEU A 168 0.93 -37.65 7.18
N LYS A 169 -0.39 -37.87 7.35
CA LYS A 169 -1.37 -36.79 7.45
C LYS A 169 -1.18 -35.93 8.71
N ALA A 170 -0.79 -36.54 9.83
CA ALA A 170 -0.59 -35.83 11.09
C ALA A 170 0.72 -35.03 11.13
N GLU A 171 1.85 -35.64 10.73
CA GLU A 171 3.17 -35.02 10.79
C GLU A 171 3.42 -34.02 9.65
N PHE A 172 2.95 -34.30 8.44
CA PHE A 172 3.25 -33.46 7.28
C PHE A 172 2.20 -32.38 7.03
N LEU A 173 0.93 -32.67 7.29
CA LEU A 173 -0.19 -31.75 6.99
C LEU A 173 -0.83 -31.13 8.25
N GLY A 174 -0.38 -31.53 9.45
CA GLY A 174 -0.91 -31.00 10.72
C GLY A 174 -2.38 -31.32 10.96
N MET A 175 -2.95 -32.30 10.25
CA MET A 175 -4.34 -32.71 10.41
C MET A 175 -4.45 -33.67 11.60
N ALA A 176 -5.25 -33.31 12.61
CA ALA A 176 -5.38 -34.11 13.83
C ALA A 176 -5.80 -35.56 13.55
N LYS A 177 -5.20 -36.50 14.30
CA LYS A 177 -5.62 -37.91 14.30
C LYS A 177 -7.07 -37.99 14.77
N LYS A 178 -7.96 -38.43 13.89
CA LYS A 178 -9.34 -38.80 14.25
C LYS A 178 -9.35 -40.13 15.00
#